data_AF-A0A0H5LUR2-F1
#
_entry.id   AF-A0A0H5LUR2-F1
#
_cell.length_a   1.000
_cell.length_b   1.000
_cell.length_c   1.000
_cell.angle_alpha   90.00
_cell.angle_beta   90.00
_cell.angle_gamma   90.00
#
_symmetry.space_group_name_H-M   'P 1'
#
loop_
_entity.id
_entity.type
_entity.pdbx_description
1 polymer ?
#
loop_
_entity_poly.entity_id
_entity_poly.type
_entity_poly.pdbx_seq_one_letter_code
_entity_poly.pdbx_strand_id
1 'polypeptide(L)'
;MVNLVVVSHSALLAQGVAELAQQMTQGGCQLAVAAGVDDLDHPIGTDAIKVMEAIESVYTPSGVLVLMDLGSALLSAETALDLLDPSIARHVQLCAAPLVEGTLAAVVAASSGASLADVKAEAMGALAAKAAQLGESVVEPISSAVIKSPPDAQSVSWIVRNPNGLHVRPAAKLVEVLAPFAADLLLEKNGQCVNPRSLNQLAILQVRKGDTIRLIASGQQAGEALDAFMQLAQQHFGESVTTASDSGFTGVMVPRRTLSAPIFQWLLAKPVFLPRTISPEQVTHEQQRLRQALVQTTEDLQQLMQQADQQIGTEAAAIFSAHEMLINDDELHRAMEARIAHQFVCAESALQDELMNMVADYLALDDDYLRVRELDIRDILNRTLGHLTGLPPVSLPVNSDIILLADELLPSQMVGLTYQQVKGICLSKGHIMSHSAILAEMLDIPMLVGAMGCLEASHNGQNASLDTALGILALQ
;
A
#
# COMPACT_ATOMS: atom_id res chain seq x y z
N MET A 1 35.18 -3.08 -0.22
CA MET A 1 33.81 -2.74 0.21
C MET A 1 33.24 -3.96 0.91
N VAL A 2 32.43 -3.78 1.95
CA VAL A 2 31.76 -4.90 2.62
C VAL A 2 30.79 -5.55 1.64
N ASN A 3 30.75 -6.87 1.60
CA ASN A 3 29.79 -7.63 0.79
C ASN A 3 28.89 -8.48 1.69
N LEU A 4 27.80 -9.00 1.14
CA LEU A 4 26.77 -9.68 1.91
C LEU A 4 26.48 -11.09 1.40
N VAL A 5 26.08 -11.97 2.32
CA VAL A 5 25.50 -13.29 2.02
C VAL A 5 24.17 -13.42 2.73
N VAL A 6 23.14 -13.83 1.99
CA VAL A 6 21.82 -14.18 2.53
C VAL A 6 21.71 -15.70 2.61
N VAL A 7 21.46 -16.21 3.80
CA VAL A 7 21.27 -17.63 4.08
C VAL A 7 19.81 -17.88 4.46
N SER A 8 19.14 -18.80 3.77
CA SER A 8 17.75 -19.15 4.10
C SER A 8 17.43 -20.60 3.80
N HIS A 9 16.43 -21.16 4.47
CA HIS A 9 15.87 -22.46 4.12
C HIS A 9 15.19 -22.44 2.75
N SER A 10 14.70 -21.28 2.31
CA SER A 10 13.93 -21.13 1.07
C SER A 10 14.73 -20.35 0.02
N ALA A 11 15.04 -21.02 -1.10
CA ALA A 11 15.67 -20.37 -2.24
C ALA A 11 14.83 -19.21 -2.80
N LEU A 12 13.50 -19.37 -2.83
CA LEU A 12 12.59 -18.32 -3.29
C LEU A 12 12.62 -17.09 -2.37
N LEU A 13 12.64 -17.29 -1.06
CA LEU A 13 12.73 -16.19 -0.10
C LEU A 13 14.05 -15.43 -0.24
N ALA A 14 15.17 -16.14 -0.24
CA ALA A 14 16.48 -15.51 -0.38
C ALA A 14 16.65 -14.78 -1.72
N GLN A 15 16.13 -15.36 -2.81
CA GLN A 15 16.15 -14.73 -4.12
C GLN A 15 15.26 -13.46 -4.15
N GLY A 16 14.09 -13.50 -3.53
CA GLY A 16 13.23 -12.31 -3.40
C GLY A 16 13.88 -11.21 -2.58
N VAL A 17 14.56 -11.56 -1.48
CA VAL A 17 15.35 -10.59 -0.69
C VAL A 17 16.48 -9.99 -1.53
N ALA A 18 17.18 -10.81 -2.31
CA ALA A 18 18.25 -10.34 -3.18
C ALA A 18 17.74 -9.40 -4.28
N GLU A 19 16.61 -9.72 -4.91
CA GLU A 19 15.97 -8.86 -5.91
C GLU A 19 15.59 -7.49 -5.32
N LEU A 20 14.97 -7.48 -4.12
CA LEU A 20 14.64 -6.23 -3.43
C LEU A 20 15.89 -5.42 -3.10
N ALA A 21 16.94 -6.06 -2.60
CA ALA A 21 18.19 -5.39 -2.24
C ALA A 21 18.92 -4.81 -3.46
N GLN A 22 18.90 -5.52 -4.60
CA GLN A 22 19.47 -5.02 -5.85
C GLN A 22 18.77 -3.76 -6.38
N GLN A 23 17.47 -3.58 -6.11
CA GLN A 23 16.77 -2.36 -6.50
C GLN A 23 17.16 -1.14 -5.66
N MET A 24 17.77 -1.34 -4.48
CA MET A 24 18.11 -0.24 -3.56
C MET A 24 19.44 0.42 -3.88
N THR A 25 20.30 -0.21 -4.68
CA THR A 25 21.65 0.31 -4.99
C THR A 25 21.95 0.21 -6.47
N GLN A 26 22.63 1.19 -7.04
CA GLN A 26 23.03 1.19 -8.46
C GLN A 26 24.38 0.50 -8.69
N GLY A 27 24.66 -0.55 -7.90
CA GLY A 27 25.95 -1.23 -7.84
C GLY A 27 26.86 -0.70 -6.73
N GLY A 28 27.73 -1.57 -6.21
CA GLY A 28 28.68 -1.26 -5.13
C GLY A 28 28.93 -2.47 -4.24
N CYS A 29 27.88 -2.93 -3.54
CA CYS A 29 27.91 -4.13 -2.72
C CYS A 29 27.58 -5.38 -3.55
N GLN A 30 28.39 -6.43 -3.45
CA GLN A 30 28.03 -7.76 -3.95
C GLN A 30 27.16 -8.50 -2.92
N LEU A 31 26.15 -9.21 -3.42
CA LEU A 31 25.23 -10.01 -2.61
C LEU A 31 25.17 -11.41 -3.21
N ALA A 32 25.55 -12.42 -2.41
CA ALA A 32 25.36 -13.82 -2.75
C ALA A 32 24.24 -14.45 -1.91
N VAL A 33 23.66 -15.52 -2.46
CA VAL A 33 22.57 -16.27 -1.83
C VAL A 33 23.02 -17.71 -1.64
N ALA A 34 22.83 -18.23 -0.42
CA ALA A 34 23.00 -19.63 -0.09
C ALA A 34 21.71 -20.15 0.54
N ALA A 35 20.86 -20.80 -0.25
CA ALA A 35 19.54 -21.20 0.21
C ALA A 35 19.03 -22.48 -0.44
N GLY A 36 18.17 -23.19 0.30
CA GLY A 36 17.63 -24.48 -0.11
C GLY A 36 18.65 -25.61 -0.13
N VAL A 37 18.16 -26.82 -0.36
CA VAL A 37 18.96 -28.03 -0.57
C VAL A 37 18.72 -28.57 -1.97
N ASP A 38 19.67 -29.37 -2.50
CA ASP A 38 19.55 -30.00 -3.82
C ASP A 38 18.65 -31.25 -3.78
N ASP A 39 17.44 -31.09 -3.23
CA ASP A 39 16.37 -32.10 -3.21
C ASP A 39 15.14 -31.51 -3.91
N LEU A 40 14.77 -32.09 -5.06
CA LEU A 40 13.64 -31.61 -5.87
C LEU A 40 12.28 -31.86 -5.20
N ASP A 41 12.18 -32.89 -4.37
CA ASP A 41 10.94 -33.25 -3.67
C ASP A 41 10.82 -32.49 -2.35
N HIS A 42 11.96 -32.11 -1.74
CA HIS A 42 12.02 -31.36 -0.48
C HIS A 42 13.05 -30.21 -0.52
N PRO A 43 12.81 -29.15 -1.31
CA PRO A 43 13.81 -28.10 -1.58
C PRO A 43 14.10 -27.17 -0.40
N ILE A 44 13.34 -27.27 0.69
CA ILE A 44 13.49 -26.43 1.88
C ILE A 44 14.57 -27.00 2.80
N GLY A 45 15.63 -26.22 3.03
CA GLY A 45 16.74 -26.61 3.90
C GLY A 45 17.96 -25.70 3.74
N THR A 46 19.03 -26.00 4.48
CA THR A 46 20.28 -25.24 4.43
C THR A 46 21.49 -26.15 4.30
N ASP A 47 22.48 -25.70 3.53
CA ASP A 47 23.71 -26.45 3.25
C ASP A 47 24.94 -25.60 3.59
N ALA A 48 25.79 -26.11 4.49
CA ALA A 48 26.99 -25.41 4.94
C ALA A 48 28.03 -25.20 3.81
N ILE A 49 28.10 -26.11 2.84
CA ILE A 49 29.02 -25.98 1.69
C ILE A 49 28.56 -24.85 0.79
N LYS A 50 27.26 -24.76 0.48
CA LYS A 50 26.70 -23.64 -0.29
C LYS A 50 26.93 -22.30 0.40
N VAL A 51 26.81 -22.24 1.73
CA VAL A 51 27.09 -21.02 2.50
C VAL A 51 28.57 -20.64 2.42
N MET A 52 29.47 -21.60 2.58
CA MET A 52 30.91 -21.41 2.43
C MET A 52 31.26 -20.86 1.03
N GLU A 53 30.79 -21.52 -0.02
CA GLU A 53 31.01 -21.10 -1.42
C GLU A 53 30.44 -19.70 -1.69
N ALA A 54 29.26 -19.39 -1.16
CA ALA A 54 28.68 -18.06 -1.29
C ALA A 54 29.54 -16.99 -0.61
N ILE A 55 30.08 -17.25 0.59
CA ILE A 55 31.00 -16.34 1.28
C ILE A 55 32.27 -16.13 0.46
N GLU A 56 32.87 -17.20 -0.06
CA GLU A 56 34.08 -17.10 -0.90
C GLU A 56 33.84 -16.30 -2.18
N SER A 57 32.67 -16.48 -2.80
CA SER A 57 32.32 -15.82 -4.07
C SER A 57 32.25 -14.29 -3.98
N VAL A 58 31.97 -13.75 -2.78
CA VAL A 58 31.86 -12.31 -2.52
C VAL A 58 32.93 -11.79 -1.56
N TYR A 59 33.90 -12.60 -1.20
CA TYR A 59 34.89 -12.20 -0.19
C TYR A 59 35.77 -11.04 -0.66
N THR A 60 35.97 -10.08 0.24
CA THR A 60 37.04 -9.08 0.12
C THR A 60 37.68 -8.81 1.49
N PRO A 61 38.89 -8.22 1.55
CA PRO A 61 39.50 -7.83 2.82
C PRO A 61 38.69 -6.81 3.64
N SER A 62 37.69 -6.14 3.04
CA SER A 62 36.79 -5.25 3.78
C SER A 62 35.74 -6.01 4.60
N GLY A 63 35.53 -7.30 4.34
CA GLY A 63 34.68 -8.20 5.11
C GLY A 63 33.37 -8.62 4.41
N VAL A 64 32.74 -9.64 4.99
CA VAL A 64 31.46 -10.22 4.56
C VAL A 64 30.49 -10.26 5.73
N LEU A 65 29.29 -9.71 5.56
CA LEU A 65 28.21 -9.83 6.53
C LEU A 65 27.22 -10.92 6.09
N VAL A 66 26.99 -11.90 6.95
CA VAL A 66 26.04 -12.99 6.68
C VAL A 66 24.75 -12.71 7.44
N LEU A 67 23.64 -12.58 6.71
CA LEU A 67 22.29 -12.55 7.27
C LEU A 67 21.63 -13.91 7.08
N MET A 68 20.97 -14.41 8.11
CA MET A 68 20.35 -15.74 8.10
C MET A 68 18.96 -15.70 8.71
N ASP A 69 18.09 -16.62 8.29
CA ASP A 69 16.84 -16.90 9.01
C ASP A 69 17.08 -17.76 10.27
N LEU A 70 16.00 -18.20 10.91
CA LEU A 70 16.04 -18.91 12.19
C LEU A 70 16.31 -20.41 11.99
N GLY A 71 16.92 -21.07 12.97
CA GLY A 71 17.04 -22.53 12.97
C GLY A 71 18.32 -23.03 12.28
N SER A 72 18.19 -24.00 11.35
CA SER A 72 19.38 -24.69 10.81
C SER A 72 20.27 -23.81 9.94
N ALA A 73 19.76 -22.69 9.41
CA ALA A 73 20.58 -21.70 8.71
C ALA A 73 21.71 -21.13 9.57
N LEU A 74 21.46 -20.88 10.86
CA LEU A 74 22.47 -20.42 11.80
C LEU A 74 23.55 -21.50 11.99
N LEU A 75 23.14 -22.74 12.20
CA LEU A 75 24.07 -23.87 12.35
C LEU A 75 24.89 -24.12 11.07
N SER A 76 24.25 -24.05 9.90
CA SER A 76 24.91 -24.16 8.60
C SER A 76 25.91 -23.02 8.39
N ALA A 77 25.60 -21.79 8.81
CA ALA A 77 26.50 -20.65 8.73
C ALA A 77 27.69 -20.77 9.69
N GLU A 78 27.48 -21.23 10.93
CA GLU A 78 28.56 -21.53 11.87
C GLU A 78 29.47 -22.65 11.33
N THR A 79 28.89 -23.73 10.82
CA THR A 79 29.64 -24.82 10.19
C THR A 79 30.43 -24.34 8.98
N ALA A 80 29.84 -23.46 8.15
CA ALA A 80 30.54 -22.86 7.01
C ALA A 80 31.75 -22.03 7.47
N LEU A 81 31.63 -21.27 8.56
CA LEU A 81 32.76 -20.52 9.13
C LEU A 81 33.90 -21.43 9.60
N ASP A 82 33.58 -22.58 10.17
CA ASP A 82 34.57 -23.58 10.60
C ASP A 82 35.30 -24.24 9.42
N LEU A 83 34.64 -24.32 8.25
CA LEU A 83 35.20 -24.90 7.02
C LEU A 83 36.03 -23.90 6.19
N LEU A 84 35.80 -22.59 6.36
CA LEU A 84 36.51 -21.55 5.62
C LEU A 84 38.00 -21.46 6.00
N ASP A 85 38.80 -20.94 5.06
CA ASP A 85 40.18 -20.56 5.36
C ASP A 85 40.22 -19.54 6.54
N PRO A 86 41.05 -19.74 7.57
CA PRO A 86 41.11 -18.85 8.74
C PRO A 86 41.37 -17.37 8.41
N SER A 87 42.04 -17.09 7.28
CA SER A 87 42.31 -15.73 6.81
C SER A 87 41.06 -15.04 6.24
N ILE A 88 40.10 -15.81 5.72
CA ILE A 88 38.79 -15.36 5.26
C ILE A 88 37.85 -15.26 6.46
N ALA A 89 37.72 -16.33 7.25
CA ALA A 89 36.76 -16.44 8.35
C ALA A 89 36.83 -15.27 9.34
N ARG A 90 38.02 -14.75 9.64
CA ARG A 90 38.22 -13.59 10.54
C ARG A 90 37.59 -12.28 10.05
N HIS A 91 37.23 -12.17 8.78
CA HIS A 91 36.56 -11.00 8.20
C HIS A 91 35.07 -11.25 7.92
N VAL A 92 34.54 -12.39 8.34
CA VAL A 92 33.13 -12.73 8.19
C VAL A 92 32.42 -12.51 9.51
N GLN A 93 31.23 -11.91 9.48
CA GLN A 93 30.40 -11.75 10.67
C GLN A 93 28.99 -12.27 10.43
N LEU A 94 28.49 -13.09 11.35
CA LEU A 94 27.07 -13.47 11.40
C LEU A 94 26.26 -12.33 12.02
N CYS A 95 25.08 -12.06 11.44
CA CYS A 95 24.18 -11.00 11.86
C CYS A 95 22.81 -11.55 12.28
N ALA A 96 22.34 -11.13 13.46
CA ALA A 96 21.04 -11.53 14.01
C ALA A 96 19.89 -10.59 13.57
N ALA A 97 20.11 -9.74 12.57
CA ALA A 97 19.10 -8.81 12.08
C ALA A 97 17.94 -9.56 11.39
N PRO A 98 16.71 -8.99 11.38
CA PRO A 98 15.62 -9.50 10.56
C PRO A 98 16.06 -9.66 9.11
N LEU A 99 15.77 -10.81 8.50
CA LEU A 99 16.36 -11.20 7.21
C LEU A 99 16.12 -10.16 6.11
N VAL A 100 14.88 -9.67 5.98
CA VAL A 100 14.51 -8.75 4.90
C VAL A 100 15.02 -7.34 5.21
N GLU A 101 14.51 -6.73 6.27
CA GLU A 101 14.79 -5.33 6.61
C GLU A 101 16.27 -5.11 6.92
N GLY A 102 16.90 -6.06 7.62
CA GLY A 102 18.33 -6.04 7.92
C GLY A 102 19.19 -6.13 6.67
N THR A 103 18.80 -6.95 5.67
CA THR A 103 19.56 -7.05 4.41
C THR A 103 19.50 -5.74 3.63
N LEU A 104 18.33 -5.11 3.53
CA LEU A 104 18.19 -3.83 2.83
C LEU A 104 19.04 -2.73 3.48
N ALA A 105 18.97 -2.62 4.81
CA ALA A 105 19.74 -1.65 5.58
C ALA A 105 21.25 -1.88 5.43
N ALA A 106 21.68 -3.15 5.48
CA ALA A 106 23.08 -3.54 5.30
C ALA A 106 23.61 -3.26 3.88
N VAL A 107 22.83 -3.57 2.83
CA VAL A 107 23.25 -3.33 1.44
C VAL A 107 23.41 -1.84 1.15
N VAL A 108 22.52 -0.99 1.68
CA VAL A 108 22.63 0.48 1.56
C VAL A 108 23.88 0.98 2.28
N ALA A 109 24.10 0.58 3.53
CA ALA A 109 25.30 0.98 4.30
C ALA A 109 26.61 0.48 3.66
N ALA A 110 26.62 -0.76 3.17
CA ALA A 110 27.80 -1.33 2.51
C ALA A 110 28.12 -0.58 1.22
N SER A 111 27.10 -0.29 0.40
CA SER A 111 27.25 0.44 -0.86
C SER A 111 27.68 1.90 -0.64
N SER A 112 27.36 2.47 0.52
CA SER A 112 27.83 3.80 0.93
C SER A 112 29.26 3.78 1.50
N GLY A 113 29.95 2.63 1.50
CA GLY A 113 31.33 2.49 1.94
C GLY A 113 31.53 2.34 3.45
N ALA A 114 30.48 1.99 4.20
CA ALA A 114 30.57 1.82 5.65
C ALA A 114 31.47 0.63 6.05
N SER A 115 31.99 0.67 7.29
CA SER A 115 32.80 -0.43 7.83
C SER A 115 31.93 -1.67 8.14
N LEU A 116 32.52 -2.87 8.20
CA LEU A 116 31.77 -4.10 8.53
C LEU A 116 30.99 -3.97 9.85
N ALA A 117 31.57 -3.30 10.84
CA ALA A 117 30.92 -3.06 12.12
C ALA A 117 29.70 -2.13 12.00
N ASP A 118 29.81 -1.05 11.22
CA ASP A 118 28.71 -0.10 10.99
C ASP A 118 27.60 -0.73 10.13
N VAL A 119 27.97 -1.50 9.11
CA VAL A 119 27.01 -2.27 8.29
C VAL A 119 26.23 -3.25 9.16
N LYS A 120 26.91 -3.97 10.07
CA LYS A 120 26.25 -4.86 11.03
C LYS A 120 25.34 -4.11 11.99
N ALA A 121 25.77 -2.97 12.52
CA ALA A 121 24.97 -2.14 13.42
C ALA A 121 23.70 -1.62 12.71
N GLU A 122 23.82 -1.17 11.47
CA GLU A 122 22.69 -0.72 10.66
C GLU A 122 21.74 -1.90 10.34
N ALA A 123 22.25 -3.09 10.04
CA ALA A 123 21.40 -4.28 9.89
C ALA A 123 20.58 -4.56 11.17
N MET A 124 21.25 -4.57 12.33
CA MET A 124 20.62 -4.89 13.62
C MET A 124 19.59 -3.83 14.05
N GLY A 125 19.76 -2.57 13.65
CA GLY A 125 18.81 -1.49 13.92
C GLY A 125 17.49 -1.59 13.16
N ALA A 126 17.38 -2.47 12.17
CA ALA A 126 16.22 -2.53 11.27
C ALA A 126 14.90 -2.87 11.99
N LEU A 127 14.95 -3.72 13.02
CA LEU A 127 13.77 -4.05 13.82
C LEU A 127 13.23 -2.82 14.56
N ALA A 128 14.12 -2.00 15.15
CA ALA A 128 13.72 -0.83 15.93
C ALA A 128 12.96 0.19 15.06
N ALA A 129 13.35 0.35 13.79
CA ALA A 129 12.64 1.21 12.85
C ALA A 129 11.20 0.72 12.59
N LYS A 130 11.03 -0.58 12.31
CA LYS A 130 9.71 -1.18 12.08
C LYS A 130 8.82 -1.12 13.32
N ALA A 131 9.38 -1.44 14.48
CA ALA A 131 8.66 -1.38 15.74
C ALA A 131 8.23 0.05 16.10
N ALA A 132 9.09 1.05 15.88
CA ALA A 132 8.73 2.45 16.06
C ALA A 132 7.56 2.89 15.14
N GLN A 133 7.49 2.35 13.93
CA GLN A 133 6.37 2.60 13.01
C GLN A 133 5.05 1.97 13.49
N LEU A 134 5.14 0.84 14.19
CA LEU A 134 3.98 0.18 14.82
C LEU A 134 3.64 0.77 16.20
N GLY A 135 4.38 1.76 16.70
CA GLY A 135 4.19 2.33 18.03
C GLY A 135 4.68 1.44 19.17
N GLU A 136 5.46 0.41 18.87
CA GLU A 136 6.01 -0.51 19.85
C GLU A 136 7.29 0.07 20.49
N SER A 137 7.42 -0.10 21.82
CA SER A 137 8.65 0.25 22.54
C SER A 137 9.62 -0.91 22.54
N VAL A 138 10.61 -0.88 21.65
CA VAL A 138 11.76 -1.80 21.71
C VAL A 138 12.77 -1.24 22.72
N VAL A 139 13.16 -2.07 23.69
CA VAL A 139 14.08 -1.67 24.77
C VAL A 139 15.54 -2.01 24.38
N GLU A 140 16.39 -0.98 24.41
CA GLU A 140 17.89 -0.90 24.46
C GLU A 140 18.72 -0.72 23.16
N PRO A 141 19.93 -0.11 23.22
CA PRO A 141 20.28 1.20 23.77
C PRO A 141 20.99 2.01 22.68
N ILE A 142 20.26 2.75 21.84
CA ILE A 142 20.89 3.82 21.07
C ILE A 142 20.64 5.08 21.85
N SER A 143 21.73 5.67 22.35
CA SER A 143 21.76 6.98 22.96
C SER A 143 20.82 7.92 22.22
N SER A 144 19.63 8.14 22.79
CA SER A 144 18.78 9.29 22.51
C SER A 144 19.42 10.49 23.18
N ALA A 145 20.70 10.72 22.92
CA ALA A 145 21.23 12.06 22.97
C ALA A 145 20.35 12.83 21.98
N VAL A 146 19.47 13.67 22.51
CA VAL A 146 18.84 14.74 21.77
C VAL A 146 19.99 15.45 21.06
N ILE A 147 20.22 15.13 19.79
CA ILE A 147 21.33 15.71 19.05
C ILE A 147 20.90 17.14 18.77
N LYS A 148 21.26 18.03 19.70
CA LYS A 148 20.99 19.45 19.57
C LYS A 148 21.88 19.98 18.45
N SER A 149 21.26 20.71 17.54
CA SER A 149 21.95 21.39 16.45
C SER A 149 23.10 22.23 17.02
N PRO A 150 24.34 22.09 16.50
CA PRO A 150 25.44 22.95 16.90
C PRO A 150 25.10 24.42 16.62
N PRO A 151 25.52 25.37 17.47
CA PRO A 151 25.18 26.79 17.31
C PRO A 151 25.73 27.42 16.00
N ASP A 152 26.76 26.83 15.39
CA ASP A 152 27.38 27.28 14.13
C ASP A 152 26.98 26.41 12.91
N ALA A 153 25.92 25.61 13.01
CA ALA A 153 25.48 24.72 11.93
C ALA A 153 24.69 25.47 10.84
N GLN A 154 25.01 25.17 9.58
CA GLN A 154 24.25 25.64 8.43
C GLN A 154 23.04 24.72 8.20
N SER A 155 21.96 25.23 7.61
CA SER A 155 20.80 24.39 7.31
C SER A 155 20.04 24.83 6.06
N VAL A 156 19.42 23.87 5.40
CA VAL A 156 18.51 24.06 4.26
C VAL A 156 17.24 23.26 4.49
N SER A 157 16.11 23.80 4.05
CA SER A 157 14.80 23.16 4.20
C SER A 157 14.20 22.82 2.85
N TRP A 158 13.48 21.70 2.80
CA TRP A 158 12.78 21.24 1.61
C TRP A 158 11.40 20.69 1.96
N ILE A 159 10.42 20.95 1.08
CA ILE A 159 9.09 20.34 1.18
C ILE A 159 9.08 19.08 0.32
N VAL A 160 8.89 17.92 0.94
CA VAL A 160 8.91 16.64 0.24
C VAL A 160 7.72 16.53 -0.71
N ARG A 161 8.00 16.28 -1.99
CA ARG A 161 6.98 16.18 -3.05
C ARG A 161 6.74 14.75 -3.54
N ASN A 162 7.61 13.81 -3.14
CA ASN A 162 7.51 12.38 -3.47
C ASN A 162 6.14 11.83 -3.04
N PRO A 163 5.42 11.11 -3.91
CA PRO A 163 4.07 10.59 -3.62
C PRO A 163 3.99 9.82 -2.29
N ASN A 164 4.99 8.98 -2.03
CA ASN A 164 5.07 8.11 -0.86
C ASN A 164 6.03 8.64 0.22
N GLY A 165 6.43 9.91 0.16
CA GLY A 165 7.40 10.49 1.09
C GLY A 165 8.83 9.94 0.92
N LEU A 166 9.64 9.97 1.98
CA LEU A 166 11.00 9.38 1.96
C LEU A 166 10.98 7.92 2.40
N HIS A 167 10.35 7.05 1.61
CA HIS A 167 10.42 5.59 1.81
C HIS A 167 11.80 5.03 1.42
N VAL A 168 11.94 3.69 1.48
CA VAL A 168 13.23 2.98 1.39
C VAL A 168 14.10 3.43 0.20
N ARG A 169 13.52 3.64 -0.99
CA ARG A 169 14.27 4.01 -2.21
C ARG A 169 14.80 5.45 -2.20
N PRO A 170 13.98 6.52 -2.06
CA PRO A 170 14.49 7.89 -1.95
C PRO A 170 15.37 8.09 -0.69
N ALA A 171 15.09 7.37 0.39
CA ALA A 171 15.94 7.37 1.59
C ALA A 171 17.32 6.74 1.32
N ALA A 172 17.38 5.60 0.61
CA ALA A 172 18.64 4.99 0.22
C ALA A 172 19.49 5.93 -0.65
N LYS A 173 18.87 6.65 -1.60
CA LYS A 173 19.59 7.62 -2.43
C LYS A 173 20.12 8.80 -1.63
N LEU A 174 19.36 9.25 -0.63
CA LEU A 174 19.80 10.28 0.31
C LEU A 174 21.04 9.83 1.10
N VAL A 175 21.03 8.60 1.64
CA VAL A 175 22.18 8.01 2.35
C VAL A 175 23.39 7.94 1.42
N GLU A 176 23.21 7.40 0.21
CA GLU A 176 24.28 7.25 -0.79
C GLU A 176 24.95 8.59 -1.12
N VAL A 177 24.15 9.63 -1.36
CA VAL A 177 24.66 10.97 -1.71
C VAL A 177 25.36 11.64 -0.52
N LEU A 178 24.87 11.45 0.71
CA LEU A 178 25.40 12.14 1.89
C LEU A 178 26.58 11.42 2.58
N ALA A 179 26.77 10.13 2.32
CA ALA A 179 27.81 9.32 2.94
C ALA A 179 29.25 9.81 2.69
N PRO A 180 29.64 10.27 1.48
CA PRO A 180 31.03 10.64 1.20
C PRO A 180 31.52 11.91 1.90
N PHE A 181 30.61 12.78 2.38
CA PHE A 181 30.99 14.07 2.95
C PHE A 181 31.53 13.95 4.38
N ALA A 182 32.70 14.52 4.66
CA ALA A 182 33.24 14.68 6.01
C ALA A 182 32.58 15.87 6.73
N ALA A 183 31.31 15.68 7.10
CA ALA A 183 30.49 16.64 7.84
C ALA A 183 29.59 15.92 8.86
N ASP A 184 29.29 16.61 9.96
CA ASP A 184 28.26 16.21 10.92
C ASP A 184 26.91 16.63 10.34
N LEU A 185 26.02 15.66 10.12
CA LEU A 185 24.73 15.86 9.47
C LEU A 185 23.58 15.43 10.37
N LEU A 186 22.52 16.22 10.39
CA LEU A 186 21.25 15.91 11.05
C LEU A 186 20.10 16.24 10.11
N LEU A 187 19.18 15.30 9.96
CA LEU A 187 17.90 15.56 9.31
C LEU A 187 16.83 15.73 10.36
N GLU A 188 16.14 16.86 10.31
CA GLU A 188 15.08 17.21 11.23
C GLU A 188 13.71 17.21 10.55
N LYS A 189 12.71 16.66 11.23
CA LYS A 189 11.29 16.87 10.96
C LYS A 189 10.57 17.13 12.28
N ASN A 190 9.83 18.24 12.37
CA ASN A 190 9.02 18.60 13.54
C ASN A 190 9.77 18.55 14.89
N GLY A 191 11.05 18.93 14.89
CA GLY A 191 11.91 18.92 16.09
C GLY A 191 12.53 17.57 16.45
N GLN A 192 12.21 16.49 15.73
CA GLN A 192 12.91 15.22 15.82
C GLN A 192 14.09 15.21 14.86
N CYS A 193 15.30 14.99 15.38
CA CYS A 193 16.53 14.93 14.61
C CYS A 193 17.05 13.49 14.51
N VAL A 194 17.49 13.10 13.33
CA VAL A 194 18.09 11.79 13.08
C VAL A 194 19.33 11.90 12.18
N ASN A 195 20.17 10.87 12.16
CA ASN A 195 21.30 10.75 11.26
C ASN A 195 20.80 10.44 9.83
N PRO A 196 21.03 11.32 8.83
CA PRO A 196 20.59 11.09 7.45
C PRO A 196 21.38 10.01 6.71
N ARG A 197 22.45 9.47 7.31
CA ARG A 197 23.23 8.36 6.74
C ARG A 197 22.77 6.98 7.21
N SER A 198 21.72 6.92 8.03
CA SER A 198 21.14 5.66 8.51
C SER A 198 19.73 5.52 7.95
N LEU A 199 19.51 4.45 7.20
CA LEU A 199 18.23 4.14 6.57
C LEU A 199 17.15 3.91 7.65
N ASN A 200 17.52 3.23 8.73
CA ASN A 200 16.62 2.97 9.86
C ASN A 200 16.18 4.27 10.54
N GLN A 201 17.13 5.19 10.73
CA GLN A 201 16.87 6.48 11.35
C GLN A 201 15.97 7.37 10.48
N LEU A 202 16.15 7.35 9.16
CA LEU A 202 15.24 8.00 8.23
C LEU A 202 13.82 7.40 8.29
N ALA A 203 13.71 6.07 8.39
CA ALA A 203 12.42 5.39 8.51
C ALA A 203 11.65 5.76 9.79
N ILE A 204 12.36 6.05 10.89
CA ILE A 204 11.78 6.52 12.16
C ILE A 204 11.14 7.91 12.04
N LEU A 205 11.68 8.81 11.18
CA LEU A 205 11.07 10.14 10.96
C LEU A 205 9.72 10.10 10.25
N GLN A 206 9.40 8.99 9.58
CA GLN A 206 8.15 8.78 8.84
C GLN A 206 7.81 9.98 7.92
N VAL A 207 8.76 10.45 7.12
CA VAL A 207 8.58 11.63 6.28
C VAL A 207 7.60 11.35 5.14
N ARG A 208 6.50 12.11 5.09
CA ARG A 208 5.40 11.99 4.12
C ARG A 208 5.42 13.14 3.10
N LYS A 209 4.64 13.02 2.03
CA LYS A 209 4.43 14.10 1.06
C LYS A 209 3.86 15.34 1.77
N GLY A 210 4.45 16.50 1.50
CA GLY A 210 4.07 17.77 2.11
C GLY A 210 4.81 18.09 3.41
N ASP A 211 5.50 17.12 4.01
CA ASP A 211 6.32 17.39 5.19
C ASP A 211 7.49 18.30 4.82
N THR A 212 7.82 19.22 5.73
CA THR A 212 9.05 20.01 5.66
C THR A 212 10.15 19.29 6.43
N ILE A 213 11.23 18.98 5.73
CA ILE A 213 12.45 18.45 6.32
C ILE A 213 13.54 19.50 6.27
N ARG A 214 14.42 19.50 7.28
CA ARG A 214 15.56 20.40 7.37
C ARG A 214 16.84 19.60 7.52
N LEU A 215 17.74 19.70 6.55
CA LEU A 215 19.09 19.17 6.69
C LEU A 215 19.96 20.22 7.37
N ILE A 216 20.61 19.82 8.46
CA ILE A 216 21.50 20.64 9.28
C ILE A 216 22.89 20.02 9.14
N ALA A 217 23.89 20.85 8.81
CA ALA A 217 25.25 20.41 8.57
C ALA A 217 26.27 21.30 9.30
N SER A 218 27.30 20.68 9.86
CA SER A 218 28.48 21.36 10.41
C SER A 218 29.77 20.63 10.05
N GLY A 219 30.90 21.34 10.08
CA GLY A 219 32.22 20.79 9.73
C GLY A 219 32.72 21.24 8.35
N GLN A 220 33.81 20.61 7.90
CA GLN A 220 34.61 21.09 6.77
C GLN A 220 33.86 21.04 5.42
N GLN A 221 33.00 20.03 5.22
CA GLN A 221 32.21 19.85 3.99
C GLN A 221 30.71 20.14 4.20
N ALA A 222 30.35 20.97 5.18
CA ALA A 222 28.94 21.27 5.49
C ALA A 222 28.21 21.90 4.30
N GLY A 223 28.81 22.90 3.64
CA GLY A 223 28.21 23.55 2.47
C GLY A 223 28.01 22.59 1.30
N GLU A 224 29.04 21.80 0.98
CA GLU A 224 28.97 20.81 -0.12
C GLU A 224 27.87 19.75 0.12
N ALA A 225 27.70 19.30 1.37
CA ALA A 225 26.66 18.36 1.73
C ALA A 225 25.24 18.96 1.60
N LEU A 226 25.06 20.24 1.97
CA LEU A 226 23.79 20.95 1.83
C LEU A 226 23.44 21.18 0.35
N ASP A 227 24.43 21.53 -0.47
CA ASP A 227 24.25 21.70 -1.92
C ASP A 227 23.86 20.38 -2.59
N ALA A 228 24.56 19.28 -2.26
CA ALA A 228 24.23 17.94 -2.74
C ALA A 228 22.82 17.50 -2.33
N PHE A 229 22.41 17.79 -1.09
CA PHE A 229 21.05 17.56 -0.63
C PHE A 229 20.02 18.35 -1.44
N MET A 230 20.25 19.65 -1.66
CA MET A 230 19.33 20.49 -2.42
C MET A 230 19.22 20.03 -3.88
N GLN A 231 20.32 19.64 -4.50
CA GLN A 231 20.32 19.07 -5.85
C GLN A 231 19.50 17.77 -5.91
N LEU A 232 19.72 16.87 -4.95
CA LEU A 232 18.96 15.62 -4.86
C LEU A 232 17.47 15.89 -4.62
N ALA A 233 17.14 16.84 -3.75
CA ALA A 233 15.77 17.23 -3.42
C ALA A 233 15.03 17.84 -4.63
N GLN A 234 15.72 18.65 -5.45
CA GLN A 234 15.21 19.17 -6.72
C GLN A 234 14.92 18.07 -7.74
N GLN A 235 15.72 16.99 -7.72
CA GLN A 235 15.49 15.77 -8.49
C GLN A 235 14.54 14.79 -7.79
N HIS A 236 13.80 15.26 -6.78
CA HIS A 236 12.85 14.47 -6.02
C HIS A 236 13.44 13.17 -5.46
N PHE A 237 14.67 13.23 -4.95
CA PHE A 237 15.37 12.10 -4.36
C PHE A 237 15.53 10.90 -5.33
N GLY A 238 15.61 11.18 -6.63
CA GLY A 238 15.80 10.18 -7.67
C GLY A 238 14.51 9.53 -8.18
N GLU A 239 13.33 10.05 -7.78
CA GLU A 239 12.04 9.58 -8.30
C GLU A 239 11.51 10.49 -9.41
N SER A 240 10.85 9.87 -10.39
CA SER A 240 10.07 10.62 -11.38
C SER A 240 8.81 11.16 -10.70
N VAL A 241 8.87 12.40 -10.21
CA VAL A 241 7.65 13.14 -9.89
C VAL A 241 7.12 13.63 -11.22
N THR A 242 6.04 13.02 -11.68
CA THR A 242 5.28 13.51 -12.83
C THR A 242 4.86 14.94 -12.55
N THR A 243 5.59 15.89 -13.13
CA THR A 243 5.15 17.27 -13.28
C THR A 243 3.95 17.25 -14.20
N ALA A 244 2.75 17.37 -13.63
CA ALA A 244 1.52 17.47 -14.38
C ALA A 244 1.54 18.77 -15.22
N SER A 245 1.86 18.63 -16.50
CA SER A 245 1.50 19.59 -17.55
C SER A 245 1.24 18.84 -18.84
N ASP A 246 0.02 18.35 -18.96
CA ASP A 246 -0.84 18.40 -20.15
C ASP A 246 -2.21 17.90 -19.67
N SER A 247 -3.30 18.29 -20.33
CA SER A 247 -4.68 18.18 -19.86
C SER A 247 -5.16 16.74 -19.70
N GLY A 248 -4.67 16.05 -18.67
CA GLY A 248 -4.93 14.66 -18.37
C GLY A 248 -5.24 14.46 -16.90
N PHE A 249 -6.26 13.66 -16.62
CA PHE A 249 -6.59 13.26 -15.26
C PHE A 249 -5.80 12.02 -14.89
N THR A 250 -5.11 12.05 -13.74
CA THR A 250 -4.29 10.94 -13.25
C THR A 250 -5.04 10.10 -12.23
N GLY A 251 -4.93 8.77 -12.32
CA GLY A 251 -5.52 7.83 -11.35
C GLY A 251 -4.71 6.53 -11.19
N VAL A 252 -5.20 5.63 -10.33
CA VAL A 252 -4.61 4.31 -10.03
C VAL A 252 -5.35 3.21 -10.80
N MET A 253 -4.64 2.16 -11.23
CA MET A 253 -4.96 1.38 -12.44
C MET A 253 -5.44 -0.05 -12.19
N VAL A 254 -6.34 -0.57 -13.05
CA VAL A 254 -6.67 -2.00 -13.22
C VAL A 254 -7.33 -2.24 -14.59
N PRO A 255 -7.00 -3.22 -15.48
CA PRO A 255 -5.72 -3.62 -16.11
C PRO A 255 -5.18 -2.63 -17.18
N ARG A 256 -3.95 -2.86 -17.72
CA ARG A 256 -3.21 -1.97 -18.64
C ARG A 256 -3.68 -2.05 -20.10
N ARG A 257 -4.31 -1.00 -20.62
CA ARG A 257 -4.73 -0.87 -22.01
C ARG A 257 -4.87 0.61 -22.40
N THR A 258 -4.69 0.90 -23.68
CA THR A 258 -5.04 2.20 -24.26
C THR A 258 -6.25 2.02 -25.17
N LEU A 259 -7.28 2.85 -25.01
CA LEU A 259 -8.49 2.80 -25.83
C LEU A 259 -9.10 4.19 -26.02
N SER A 260 -9.91 4.35 -27.06
CA SER A 260 -10.68 5.57 -27.32
C SER A 260 -12.14 5.23 -27.57
N ALA A 261 -13.03 5.95 -26.89
CA ALA A 261 -14.48 5.85 -27.09
C ALA A 261 -15.18 7.12 -26.55
N PRO A 262 -16.44 7.37 -26.94
CA PRO A 262 -17.25 8.44 -26.36
C PRO A 262 -17.47 8.25 -24.85
N ILE A 263 -17.42 9.35 -24.11
CA ILE A 263 -17.70 9.40 -22.68
C ILE A 263 -19.20 9.21 -22.44
N PHE A 264 -19.52 8.39 -21.44
CA PHE A 264 -20.83 8.35 -20.82
C PHE A 264 -20.67 8.58 -19.32
N GLN A 265 -21.14 9.73 -18.85
CA GLN A 265 -21.21 10.10 -17.44
C GLN A 265 -22.42 9.44 -16.80
N TRP A 266 -22.16 8.52 -15.88
CA TRP A 266 -23.18 7.85 -15.08
C TRP A 266 -23.26 8.48 -13.70
N LEU A 267 -24.15 9.46 -13.59
CA LEU A 267 -24.47 10.13 -12.33
C LEU A 267 -25.60 9.37 -11.63
N LEU A 268 -25.20 8.42 -10.79
CA LEU A 268 -26.13 7.61 -10.00
C LEU A 268 -26.74 8.46 -8.88
N ALA A 269 -28.07 8.65 -8.94
CA ALA A 269 -28.81 9.23 -7.84
C ALA A 269 -28.78 8.24 -6.65
N LYS A 270 -28.28 8.70 -5.50
CA LYS A 270 -28.41 7.94 -4.25
C LYS A 270 -29.87 8.00 -3.79
N PRO A 271 -30.41 6.93 -3.18
CA PRO A 271 -31.73 7.00 -2.55
C PRO A 271 -31.75 8.13 -1.52
N VAL A 272 -32.67 9.08 -1.70
CA VAL A 272 -32.87 10.19 -0.75
C VAL A 272 -34.22 9.98 -0.09
N PHE A 273 -34.24 10.09 1.23
CA PHE A 273 -35.45 10.10 2.03
C PHE A 273 -35.42 11.27 3.01
N LEU A 274 -36.59 11.65 3.50
CA LEU A 274 -36.70 12.61 4.59
C LEU A 274 -36.76 11.84 5.91
N PRO A 275 -35.84 12.07 6.86
CA PRO A 275 -35.95 11.51 8.19
C PRO A 275 -37.28 11.90 8.84
N ARG A 276 -37.99 10.93 9.40
CA ARG A 276 -39.29 11.15 10.04
C ARG A 276 -39.32 10.50 11.41
N THR A 277 -39.79 11.26 12.39
CA THR A 277 -40.26 10.71 13.66
C THR A 277 -41.65 10.10 13.45
N ILE A 278 -41.87 8.91 14.00
CA ILE A 278 -43.12 8.16 13.87
C ILE A 278 -43.88 8.15 15.19
N SER A 279 -45.19 7.88 15.16
CA SER A 279 -45.96 7.64 16.38
C SER A 279 -45.77 6.20 16.88
N PRO A 280 -46.06 5.90 18.17
CA PRO A 280 -46.02 4.53 18.69
C PRO A 280 -46.89 3.54 17.89
N GLU A 281 -48.01 4.00 17.33
CA GLU A 281 -48.92 3.18 16.52
C GLU A 281 -48.32 2.78 15.16
N GLN A 282 -47.31 3.52 14.68
CA GLN A 282 -46.65 3.27 13.40
C GLN A 282 -45.44 2.33 13.52
N VAL A 283 -44.99 2.01 14.74
CA VAL A 283 -43.79 1.17 14.98
C VAL A 283 -43.90 -0.17 14.27
N THR A 284 -45.00 -0.90 14.46
CA THR A 284 -45.19 -2.22 13.83
C THR A 284 -45.21 -2.14 12.31
N HIS A 285 -45.79 -1.08 11.75
CA HIS A 285 -45.83 -0.85 10.31
C HIS A 285 -44.43 -0.58 9.73
N GLU A 286 -43.63 0.27 10.38
CA GLU A 286 -42.26 0.56 9.92
C GLU A 286 -41.34 -0.66 10.07
N GLN A 287 -41.47 -1.45 11.14
CA GLN A 287 -40.76 -2.72 11.28
C GLN A 287 -41.13 -3.72 10.16
N GLN A 288 -42.41 -3.77 9.77
CA GLN A 288 -42.84 -4.61 8.65
C GLN A 288 -42.28 -4.11 7.30
N ARG A 289 -42.26 -2.80 7.07
CA ARG A 289 -41.62 -2.20 5.87
C ARG A 289 -40.14 -2.56 5.81
N LEU A 290 -39.42 -2.44 6.93
CA LEU A 290 -38.01 -2.83 7.03
C LEU A 290 -37.82 -4.31 6.68
N ARG A 291 -38.57 -5.21 7.32
CA ARG A 291 -38.49 -6.65 7.03
C ARG A 291 -38.75 -6.99 5.56
N GLN A 292 -39.73 -6.34 4.94
CA GLN A 292 -40.01 -6.54 3.53
C GLN A 292 -38.84 -6.10 2.64
N ALA A 293 -38.26 -4.93 2.91
CA ALA A 293 -37.10 -4.45 2.15
C ALA A 293 -35.86 -5.33 2.33
N LEU A 294 -35.64 -5.90 3.51
CA LEU A 294 -34.56 -6.84 3.77
C LEU A 294 -34.73 -8.13 2.98
N VAL A 295 -35.94 -8.70 2.93
CA VAL A 295 -36.24 -9.88 2.09
C VAL A 295 -35.97 -9.60 0.62
N GLN A 296 -36.44 -8.46 0.10
CA GLN A 296 -36.20 -8.07 -1.30
C GLN A 296 -34.71 -7.85 -1.59
N THR A 297 -33.97 -7.30 -0.63
CA THR A 297 -32.52 -7.12 -0.75
C THR A 297 -31.79 -8.47 -0.78
N THR A 298 -32.20 -9.43 0.05
CA THR A 298 -31.66 -10.78 0.04
C THR A 298 -31.93 -11.47 -1.31
N GLU A 299 -33.14 -11.34 -1.86
CA GLU A 299 -33.46 -11.87 -3.20
C GLU A 299 -32.58 -11.25 -4.29
N ASP A 300 -32.36 -9.92 -4.26
CA ASP A 300 -31.47 -9.23 -5.17
C ASP A 300 -30.02 -9.74 -5.08
N LEU A 301 -29.50 -9.92 -3.85
CA LEU A 301 -28.13 -10.40 -3.62
C LEU A 301 -27.95 -11.83 -4.12
N GLN A 302 -28.95 -12.68 -3.97
CA GLN A 302 -28.93 -14.04 -4.55
C GLN A 302 -28.90 -14.01 -6.08
N GLN A 303 -29.64 -13.09 -6.71
CA GLN A 303 -29.60 -12.91 -8.17
C GLN A 303 -28.23 -12.41 -8.63
N LEU A 304 -27.64 -11.44 -7.93
CA LEU A 304 -26.30 -10.93 -8.23
C LEU A 304 -25.23 -11.99 -8.04
N MET A 305 -25.33 -12.82 -6.99
CA MET A 305 -24.45 -13.95 -6.77
C MET A 305 -24.50 -14.92 -7.96
N GLN A 306 -25.70 -15.29 -8.43
CA GLN A 306 -25.86 -16.15 -9.60
C GLN A 306 -25.32 -15.52 -10.89
N GLN A 307 -25.56 -14.22 -11.10
CA GLN A 307 -25.04 -13.49 -12.27
C GLN A 307 -23.52 -13.42 -12.25
N ALA A 308 -22.92 -13.06 -11.12
CA ALA A 308 -21.47 -12.98 -10.93
C ALA A 308 -20.81 -14.35 -11.14
N ASP A 309 -21.40 -15.43 -10.61
CA ASP A 309 -20.90 -16.80 -10.79
C ASP A 309 -20.88 -17.20 -12.28
N GLN A 310 -21.96 -16.88 -13.01
CA GLN A 310 -22.09 -17.22 -14.43
C GLN A 310 -21.20 -16.38 -15.34
N GLN A 311 -21.01 -15.10 -15.03
CA GLN A 311 -20.35 -14.15 -15.92
C GLN A 311 -18.85 -13.97 -15.62
N ILE A 312 -18.45 -14.13 -14.36
CA ILE A 312 -17.11 -13.78 -13.87
C ILE A 312 -16.46 -14.97 -13.18
N GLY A 313 -17.19 -15.64 -12.28
CA GLY A 313 -16.76 -16.86 -11.60
C GLY A 313 -17.08 -16.89 -10.10
N THR A 314 -16.73 -18.01 -9.47
CA THR A 314 -17.08 -18.31 -8.08
C THR A 314 -16.49 -17.32 -7.07
N GLU A 315 -15.31 -16.76 -7.34
CA GLU A 315 -14.68 -15.77 -6.47
C GLU A 315 -15.47 -14.45 -6.43
N ALA A 316 -16.01 -14.01 -7.57
CA ALA A 316 -16.87 -12.84 -7.66
C ALA A 316 -18.21 -13.08 -6.95
N ALA A 317 -18.76 -14.29 -7.05
CA ALA A 317 -19.99 -14.67 -6.37
C ALA A 317 -19.85 -14.64 -4.84
N ALA A 318 -18.68 -14.98 -4.31
CA ALA A 318 -18.40 -14.98 -2.87
C ALA A 318 -18.57 -13.59 -2.22
N ILE A 319 -18.38 -12.50 -3.00
CA ILE A 319 -18.62 -11.12 -2.54
C ILE A 319 -20.09 -10.94 -2.12
N PHE A 320 -21.02 -11.37 -2.98
CA PHE A 320 -22.46 -11.23 -2.72
C PHE A 320 -22.95 -12.23 -1.68
N SER A 321 -22.32 -13.40 -1.57
CA SER A 321 -22.56 -14.32 -0.45
C SER A 321 -22.21 -13.67 0.89
N ALA A 322 -21.09 -12.95 0.97
CA ALA A 322 -20.72 -12.20 2.18
C ALA A 322 -21.70 -11.04 2.47
N HIS A 323 -22.15 -10.32 1.43
CA HIS A 323 -23.20 -9.29 1.58
C HIS A 323 -24.51 -9.88 2.11
N GLU A 324 -24.93 -11.04 1.59
CA GLU A 324 -26.13 -11.76 2.03
C GLU A 324 -26.02 -12.19 3.50
N MET A 325 -24.86 -12.73 3.90
CA MET A 325 -24.62 -13.10 5.30
C MET A 325 -24.71 -11.89 6.23
N LEU A 326 -24.16 -10.75 5.82
CA LEU A 326 -24.17 -9.52 6.62
C LEU A 326 -25.58 -8.96 6.79
N ILE A 327 -26.34 -8.84 5.70
CA ILE A 327 -27.68 -8.25 5.78
C ILE A 327 -28.71 -9.17 6.44
N ASN A 328 -28.44 -10.47 6.55
CA ASN A 328 -29.29 -11.45 7.25
C ASN A 328 -28.86 -11.71 8.70
N ASP A 329 -27.96 -10.89 9.27
CA ASP A 329 -27.58 -11.01 10.68
C ASP A 329 -28.76 -10.65 11.61
N ASP A 330 -29.18 -11.62 12.44
CA ASP A 330 -30.26 -11.48 13.42
C ASP A 330 -30.00 -10.37 14.46
N GLU A 331 -28.75 -10.08 14.81
CA GLU A 331 -28.38 -8.98 15.69
C GLU A 331 -28.58 -7.62 15.02
N LEU A 332 -28.17 -7.49 13.75
CA LEU A 332 -28.40 -6.28 12.95
C LEU A 332 -29.90 -6.01 12.79
N HIS A 333 -30.70 -7.03 12.48
CA HIS A 333 -32.16 -6.92 12.38
C HIS A 333 -32.77 -6.43 13.69
N ARG A 334 -32.40 -7.05 14.82
CA ARG A 334 -32.88 -6.66 16.14
C ARG A 334 -32.47 -5.24 16.50
N ALA A 335 -31.26 -4.81 16.15
CA ALA A 335 -30.79 -3.44 16.40
C ALA A 335 -31.64 -2.41 15.63
N MET A 336 -31.87 -2.64 14.34
CA MET A 336 -32.72 -1.77 13.52
C MET A 336 -34.17 -1.73 14.03
N GLU A 337 -34.77 -2.88 14.34
CA GLU A 337 -36.13 -2.94 14.86
C GLU A 337 -36.28 -2.28 16.24
N ALA A 338 -35.28 -2.44 17.13
CA ALA A 338 -35.24 -1.78 18.42
C ALA A 338 -35.08 -0.27 18.29
N ARG A 339 -34.28 0.21 17.33
CA ARG A 339 -34.14 1.64 17.03
C ARG A 339 -35.48 2.24 16.61
N ILE A 340 -36.22 1.59 15.70
CA ILE A 340 -37.57 2.01 15.32
C ILE A 340 -38.49 2.09 16.54
N ALA A 341 -38.48 1.06 17.39
CA ALA A 341 -39.39 0.95 18.53
C ALA A 341 -39.09 1.93 19.68
N HIS A 342 -37.81 2.18 19.97
CA HIS A 342 -37.40 2.97 21.13
C HIS A 342 -37.13 4.44 20.79
N GLN A 343 -36.66 4.72 19.58
CA GLN A 343 -36.32 6.09 19.14
C GLN A 343 -37.41 6.70 18.26
N PHE A 344 -38.45 5.93 17.90
CA PHE A 344 -39.58 6.38 17.09
C PHE A 344 -39.11 7.01 15.77
N VAL A 345 -38.23 6.32 15.04
CA VAL A 345 -37.76 6.72 13.72
C VAL A 345 -38.32 5.81 12.62
N CYS A 346 -38.42 6.32 11.39
CA CYS A 346 -38.85 5.52 10.24
C CYS A 346 -37.82 4.45 9.83
N ALA A 347 -38.24 3.45 9.03
CA ALA A 347 -37.40 2.34 8.62
C ALA A 347 -36.11 2.78 7.90
N GLU A 348 -36.20 3.81 7.06
CA GLU A 348 -35.07 4.35 6.31
C GLU A 348 -33.99 4.93 7.24
N SER A 349 -34.40 5.69 8.26
CA SER A 349 -33.49 6.24 9.27
C SER A 349 -32.84 5.13 10.09
N ALA A 350 -33.60 4.12 10.51
CA ALA A 350 -33.05 3.04 11.32
C ALA A 350 -31.99 2.22 10.57
N LEU A 351 -32.27 1.87 9.31
CA LEU A 351 -31.33 1.20 8.42
C LEU A 351 -30.08 2.05 8.16
N GLN A 352 -30.27 3.32 7.80
CA GLN A 352 -29.15 4.22 7.50
C GLN A 352 -28.24 4.38 8.72
N ASP A 353 -28.80 4.59 9.91
CA ASP A 353 -27.99 4.80 11.11
C ASP A 353 -27.17 3.55 11.47
N GLU A 354 -27.77 2.35 11.44
CA GLU A 354 -27.05 1.12 11.78
C GLU A 354 -25.94 0.80 10.77
N LEU A 355 -26.23 0.89 9.47
CA LEU A 355 -25.20 0.61 8.45
C LEU A 355 -24.13 1.71 8.38
N MET A 356 -24.48 2.97 8.63
CA MET A 356 -23.48 4.05 8.68
C MET A 356 -22.59 3.98 9.93
N ASN A 357 -23.07 3.42 11.04
CA ASN A 357 -22.20 3.11 12.18
C ASN A 357 -21.16 2.06 11.79
N MET A 358 -21.58 1.00 11.09
CA MET A 358 -20.66 -0.02 10.59
C MET A 358 -19.65 0.55 9.57
N VAL A 359 -20.09 1.46 8.68
CA VAL A 359 -19.19 2.21 7.79
C VAL A 359 -18.14 2.99 8.60
N ALA A 360 -18.56 3.68 9.66
CA ALA A 360 -17.64 4.42 10.53
C ALA A 360 -16.64 3.50 11.23
N ASP A 361 -17.08 2.31 11.67
CA ASP A 361 -16.21 1.30 12.28
C ASP A 361 -15.16 0.79 11.28
N TYR A 362 -15.54 0.50 10.03
CA TYR A 362 -14.58 0.12 8.98
C TYR A 362 -13.58 1.24 8.69
N LEU A 363 -14.03 2.49 8.59
CA LEU A 363 -13.16 3.63 8.30
C LEU A 363 -12.16 3.93 9.42
N ALA A 364 -12.46 3.52 10.65
CA ALA A 364 -11.62 3.67 11.84
C ALA A 364 -10.54 2.59 11.99
N LEU A 365 -10.56 1.53 11.16
CA LEU A 365 -9.51 0.52 11.14
C LEU A 365 -8.19 1.09 10.60
N ASP A 366 -7.05 0.56 11.06
CA ASP A 366 -5.71 0.98 10.62
C ASP A 366 -5.26 0.33 9.29
N ASP A 367 -5.99 -0.66 8.80
CA ASP A 367 -5.67 -1.41 7.57
C ASP A 367 -6.46 -0.85 6.38
N ASP A 368 -5.77 -0.26 5.41
CA ASP A 368 -6.36 0.32 4.20
C ASP A 368 -7.16 -0.69 3.36
N TYR A 369 -6.80 -1.97 3.36
CA TYR A 369 -7.58 -3.01 2.68
C TYR A 369 -8.93 -3.24 3.37
N LEU A 370 -8.94 -3.27 4.70
CA LEU A 370 -10.17 -3.43 5.49
C LEU A 370 -11.02 -2.16 5.48
N ARG A 371 -10.44 -0.96 5.48
CA ARG A 371 -11.19 0.30 5.41
C ARG A 371 -12.04 0.40 4.15
N VAL A 372 -11.55 -0.13 3.03
CA VAL A 372 -12.26 -0.12 1.74
C VAL A 372 -13.54 -0.97 1.75
N ARG A 373 -13.68 -1.89 2.71
CA ARG A 373 -14.89 -2.70 2.90
C ARG A 373 -16.12 -1.86 3.27
N GLU A 374 -15.93 -0.61 3.67
CA GLU A 374 -17.03 0.35 3.84
C GLU A 374 -17.93 0.47 2.58
N LEU A 375 -17.33 0.32 1.39
CA LEU A 375 -18.04 0.35 0.11
C LEU A 375 -19.04 -0.80 -0.04
N ASP A 376 -18.71 -1.98 0.52
CA ASP A 376 -19.62 -3.13 0.54
C ASP A 376 -20.87 -2.81 1.39
N ILE A 377 -20.68 -2.15 2.53
CA ILE A 377 -21.77 -1.74 3.42
C ILE A 377 -22.65 -0.68 2.75
N ARG A 378 -22.04 0.29 2.06
CA ARG A 378 -22.76 1.30 1.29
C ARG A 378 -23.54 0.69 0.11
N ASP A 379 -23.06 -0.39 -0.48
CA ASP A 379 -23.79 -1.11 -1.54
C ASP A 379 -25.08 -1.71 -1.01
N ILE A 380 -25.00 -2.44 0.11
CA ILE A 380 -26.15 -3.03 0.80
C ILE A 380 -27.13 -1.93 1.26
N LEU A 381 -26.62 -0.84 1.84
CA LEU A 381 -27.41 0.31 2.29
C LEU A 381 -28.21 0.93 1.14
N ASN A 382 -27.54 1.27 0.03
CA ASN A 382 -28.19 1.92 -1.10
C ASN A 382 -29.25 1.00 -1.74
N ARG A 383 -28.97 -0.30 -1.83
CA ARG A 383 -29.93 -1.28 -2.35
C ARG A 383 -31.17 -1.39 -1.46
N THR A 384 -30.96 -1.54 -0.17
CA THR A 384 -32.07 -1.69 0.80
C THR A 384 -32.90 -0.41 0.91
N LEU A 385 -32.26 0.77 0.87
CA LEU A 385 -32.96 2.05 0.78
C LEU A 385 -33.74 2.19 -0.52
N GLY A 386 -33.25 1.65 -1.64
CA GLY A 386 -33.97 1.60 -2.90
C GLY A 386 -35.34 0.93 -2.74
N HIS A 387 -35.38 -0.24 -2.10
CA HIS A 387 -36.64 -0.94 -1.79
C HIS A 387 -37.56 -0.14 -0.86
N LEU A 388 -37.02 0.47 0.19
CA LEU A 388 -37.82 1.28 1.13
C LEU A 388 -38.42 2.54 0.49
N THR A 389 -37.69 3.14 -0.46
CA THR A 389 -38.10 4.36 -1.17
C THR A 389 -38.86 4.10 -2.47
N GLY A 390 -38.96 2.83 -2.89
CA GLY A 390 -39.62 2.44 -4.14
C GLY A 390 -38.84 2.83 -5.39
N LEU A 391 -37.52 3.04 -5.28
CA LEU A 391 -36.65 3.34 -6.41
C LEU A 391 -36.25 2.03 -7.10
N PRO A 392 -36.47 1.90 -8.42
CA PRO A 392 -36.03 0.71 -9.15
C PRO A 392 -34.49 0.65 -9.20
N PRO A 393 -33.90 -0.56 -9.36
CA PRO A 393 -32.49 -0.70 -9.66
C PRO A 393 -32.12 0.13 -10.90
N VAL A 394 -31.08 0.95 -10.78
CA VAL A 394 -30.63 1.78 -11.90
C VAL A 394 -29.88 0.90 -12.90
N SER A 395 -30.42 0.80 -14.11
CA SER A 395 -29.72 0.18 -15.24
C SER A 395 -28.93 1.23 -16.03
N LEU A 396 -27.86 0.79 -16.71
CA LEU A 396 -27.07 1.63 -17.61
C LEU A 396 -27.61 1.46 -19.04
N PRO A 397 -28.37 2.42 -19.61
CA PRO A 397 -29.00 2.26 -20.92
C PRO A 397 -28.03 2.65 -22.04
N VAL A 398 -27.01 1.82 -22.26
CA VAL A 398 -25.97 2.07 -23.28
C VAL A 398 -26.09 1.10 -24.45
N ASN A 399 -26.12 1.67 -25.66
CA ASN A 399 -26.33 0.91 -26.90
C ASN A 399 -25.12 0.97 -27.84
N SER A 400 -24.02 1.57 -27.38
CA SER A 400 -22.79 1.81 -28.14
C SER A 400 -21.57 1.70 -27.24
N ASP A 401 -20.40 1.48 -27.85
CA ASP A 401 -19.12 1.45 -27.15
C ASP A 401 -18.83 2.79 -26.44
N ILE A 402 -18.52 2.75 -25.15
CA ILE A 402 -18.32 3.93 -24.29
C ILE A 402 -17.13 3.79 -23.33
N ILE A 403 -16.62 4.94 -22.87
CA ILE A 403 -15.86 5.07 -21.62
C ILE A 403 -16.84 5.54 -20.54
N LEU A 404 -17.06 4.72 -19.53
CA LEU A 404 -17.95 5.02 -18.41
C LEU A 404 -17.23 5.94 -17.42
N LEU A 405 -17.74 7.14 -17.19
CA LEU A 405 -17.28 8.04 -16.14
C LEU A 405 -18.29 8.05 -15.00
N ALA A 406 -17.85 7.82 -13.76
CA ALA A 406 -18.72 7.88 -12.60
C ALA A 406 -17.97 8.42 -11.38
N ASP A 407 -18.70 8.81 -10.34
CA ASP A 407 -18.06 9.26 -9.10
C ASP A 407 -17.40 8.07 -8.40
N GLU A 408 -18.13 6.98 -8.28
CA GLU A 408 -17.74 5.73 -7.64
C GLU A 408 -18.64 4.62 -8.19
N LEU A 409 -18.14 3.38 -8.25
CA LEU A 409 -18.95 2.21 -8.61
C LEU A 409 -18.92 1.20 -7.46
N LEU A 410 -20.08 0.71 -7.07
CA LEU A 410 -20.26 -0.32 -6.06
C LEU A 410 -20.31 -1.72 -6.72
N PRO A 411 -19.99 -2.81 -5.99
CA PRO A 411 -19.91 -4.15 -6.58
C PRO A 411 -21.17 -4.57 -7.32
N SER A 412 -22.36 -4.30 -6.76
CA SER A 412 -23.63 -4.65 -7.41
C SER A 412 -23.88 -3.88 -8.70
N GLN A 413 -23.33 -2.66 -8.82
CA GLN A 413 -23.42 -1.84 -10.03
C GLN A 413 -22.48 -2.36 -11.11
N MET A 414 -21.29 -2.85 -10.72
CA MET A 414 -20.34 -3.47 -11.64
C MET A 414 -20.90 -4.75 -12.28
N VAL A 415 -21.62 -5.58 -11.51
CA VAL A 415 -22.28 -6.78 -12.04
C VAL A 415 -23.41 -6.44 -13.01
N GLY A 416 -24.11 -5.33 -12.76
CA GLY A 416 -25.19 -4.85 -13.63
C GLY A 416 -24.75 -4.18 -14.95
N LEU A 417 -23.44 -4.03 -15.20
CA LEU A 417 -22.94 -3.38 -16.41
C LEU A 417 -23.13 -4.24 -17.66
N THR A 418 -23.44 -3.60 -18.79
CA THR A 418 -23.41 -4.28 -20.09
C THR A 418 -21.98 -4.28 -20.64
N TYR A 419 -21.21 -5.30 -20.28
CA TYR A 419 -19.76 -5.40 -20.54
C TYR A 419 -19.36 -5.30 -22.01
N GLN A 420 -20.26 -5.62 -22.93
CA GLN A 420 -19.97 -5.50 -24.37
C GLN A 420 -19.78 -4.04 -24.79
N GLN A 421 -20.50 -3.10 -24.16
CA GLN A 421 -20.50 -1.68 -24.52
C GLN A 421 -19.54 -0.87 -23.65
N VAL A 422 -19.25 -1.29 -22.42
CA VAL A 422 -18.31 -0.59 -21.54
C VAL A 422 -16.87 -0.99 -21.88
N LYS A 423 -16.17 -0.15 -22.65
CA LYS A 423 -14.78 -0.41 -23.06
C LYS A 423 -13.75 -0.01 -22.01
N GLY A 424 -14.11 0.93 -21.14
CA GLY A 424 -13.28 1.35 -20.03
C GLY A 424 -14.08 2.13 -19.00
N ILE A 425 -13.53 2.23 -17.80
CA ILE A 425 -14.15 2.87 -16.64
C ILE A 425 -13.17 3.92 -16.10
N CYS A 426 -13.69 5.10 -15.77
CA CYS A 426 -12.93 6.14 -15.11
C CYS A 426 -13.73 6.68 -13.93
N LEU A 427 -13.21 6.51 -12.72
CA LEU A 427 -13.85 6.96 -11.49
C LEU A 427 -13.16 8.19 -10.92
N SER A 428 -13.97 9.19 -10.52
CA SER A 428 -13.46 10.37 -9.83
C SER A 428 -12.95 10.02 -8.42
N LYS A 429 -13.63 9.08 -7.74
CA LYS A 429 -13.36 8.58 -6.39
C LYS A 429 -13.34 7.05 -6.38
N GLY A 430 -13.02 6.46 -5.23
CA GLY A 430 -12.95 5.01 -5.02
C GLY A 430 -11.52 4.56 -4.74
N HIS A 431 -11.32 3.24 -4.70
CA HIS A 431 -10.04 2.65 -4.33
C HIS A 431 -9.72 1.40 -5.18
N ILE A 432 -8.43 1.16 -5.44
CA ILE A 432 -7.97 0.00 -6.24
C ILE A 432 -8.18 -1.34 -5.53
N MET A 433 -8.23 -1.33 -4.20
CA MET A 433 -8.52 -2.53 -3.41
C MET A 433 -10.03 -2.76 -3.24
N SER A 434 -10.88 -1.98 -3.94
CA SER A 434 -12.32 -2.19 -3.89
C SER A 434 -12.71 -3.45 -4.67
N HIS A 435 -13.76 -4.11 -4.23
CA HIS A 435 -14.33 -5.23 -4.98
C HIS A 435 -14.72 -4.83 -6.40
N SER A 436 -15.15 -3.59 -6.64
CA SER A 436 -15.42 -3.09 -7.99
C SER A 436 -14.18 -3.10 -8.88
N ALA A 437 -13.02 -2.74 -8.34
CA ALA A 437 -11.75 -2.78 -9.06
C ALA A 437 -11.30 -4.22 -9.34
N ILE A 438 -11.44 -5.13 -8.36
CA ILE A 438 -11.17 -6.57 -8.53
C ILE A 438 -12.08 -7.16 -9.63
N LEU A 439 -13.37 -6.84 -9.60
CA LEU A 439 -14.32 -7.28 -10.61
C LEU A 439 -13.97 -6.75 -12.01
N ALA A 440 -13.55 -5.49 -12.12
CA ALA A 440 -13.08 -4.91 -13.38
C ALA A 440 -11.85 -5.66 -13.94
N GLU A 441 -10.93 -6.09 -13.07
CA GLU A 441 -9.78 -6.92 -13.44
C GLU A 441 -10.20 -8.26 -14.03
N MET A 442 -11.07 -8.98 -13.30
CA MET A 442 -11.58 -10.30 -13.71
C MET A 442 -12.34 -10.23 -15.04
N LEU A 443 -12.97 -9.08 -15.33
CA LEU A 443 -13.71 -8.81 -16.56
C LEU A 443 -12.84 -8.29 -17.72
N ASP A 444 -11.54 -8.09 -17.53
CA ASP A 444 -10.62 -7.43 -18.49
C ASP A 444 -11.11 -6.04 -18.95
N ILE A 445 -11.72 -5.27 -18.03
CA ILE A 445 -12.20 -3.91 -18.31
C ILE A 445 -11.22 -2.88 -17.76
N PRO A 446 -10.50 -2.13 -18.62
CA PRO A 446 -9.62 -1.05 -18.21
C PRO A 446 -10.32 -0.03 -17.33
N MET A 447 -9.76 0.22 -16.16
CA MET A 447 -10.31 1.05 -15.10
C MET A 447 -9.23 1.99 -14.55
N LEU A 448 -9.60 3.26 -14.44
CA LEU A 448 -8.81 4.32 -13.81
C LEU A 448 -9.58 4.86 -12.61
N VAL A 449 -8.95 4.89 -11.43
CA VAL A 449 -9.59 5.33 -10.19
C VAL A 449 -8.89 6.56 -9.64
N GLY A 450 -9.64 7.55 -9.16
CA GLY A 450 -9.08 8.78 -8.58
C GLY A 450 -8.80 9.88 -9.61
N ALA A 451 -9.45 9.82 -10.78
CA ALA A 451 -9.39 10.85 -11.81
C ALA A 451 -10.21 12.09 -11.40
N MET A 452 -9.74 12.80 -10.37
CA MET A 452 -10.44 13.94 -9.77
C MET A 452 -10.77 15.03 -10.80
N GLY A 453 -12.02 15.50 -10.85
CA GLY A 453 -12.46 16.55 -11.77
C GLY A 453 -12.86 16.06 -13.17
N CYS A 454 -12.78 14.75 -13.45
CA CYS A 454 -13.08 14.21 -14.78
C CYS A 454 -14.55 14.39 -15.17
N LEU A 455 -15.48 14.35 -14.21
CA LEU A 455 -16.92 14.52 -14.46
C LEU A 455 -17.26 15.98 -14.79
N GLU A 456 -16.68 16.94 -14.05
CA GLU A 456 -16.94 18.36 -14.25
C GLU A 456 -16.34 18.90 -15.55
N ALA A 457 -15.22 18.32 -15.98
CA ALA A 457 -14.48 18.75 -17.16
C ALA A 457 -14.91 18.07 -18.47
N SER A 458 -15.79 17.06 -18.41
CA SER A 458 -16.25 16.30 -19.59
C SER A 458 -17.76 16.43 -19.80
N HIS A 459 -18.25 15.88 -20.90
CA HIS A 459 -19.69 15.77 -21.18
C HIS A 459 -20.02 14.50 -21.96
N ASN A 460 -21.28 14.06 -21.87
CA ASN A 460 -21.77 12.89 -22.61
C ASN A 460 -21.54 13.01 -24.12
N GLY A 461 -21.00 11.94 -24.71
CA GLY A 461 -20.68 11.86 -26.14
C GLY A 461 -19.33 12.47 -26.53
N GLN A 462 -18.61 13.13 -25.61
CA GLN A 462 -17.27 13.64 -25.88
C GLN A 462 -16.30 12.49 -26.09
N ASN A 463 -15.48 12.53 -27.14
CA ASN A 463 -14.44 11.52 -27.33
C ASN A 463 -13.35 11.68 -26.28
N ALA A 464 -12.88 10.57 -25.74
CA ALA A 464 -11.72 10.54 -24.87
C ALA A 464 -10.84 9.33 -25.17
N SER A 465 -9.57 9.45 -24.84
CA SER A 465 -8.65 8.32 -24.77
C SER A 465 -8.36 8.00 -23.31
N LEU A 466 -8.55 6.74 -22.93
CA LEU A 466 -8.17 6.19 -21.65
C LEU A 466 -6.90 5.37 -21.85
N ASP A 467 -5.82 5.77 -21.19
CA ASP A 467 -4.58 5.02 -21.11
C ASP A 467 -4.35 4.58 -19.66
N THR A 468 -4.74 3.35 -19.36
CA THR A 468 -4.54 2.77 -18.02
C THR A 468 -3.13 2.23 -17.81
N ALA A 469 -2.20 2.35 -18.77
CA ALA A 469 -0.77 2.07 -18.54
C ALA A 469 -0.05 3.32 -18.01
N LEU A 470 -0.44 4.49 -18.49
CA LEU A 470 0.04 5.80 -18.04
C LEU A 470 -0.82 6.38 -16.90
N GLY A 471 -1.99 5.78 -16.64
CA GLY A 471 -2.93 6.24 -15.64
C GLY A 471 -3.60 7.56 -16.03
N ILE A 472 -3.84 7.79 -17.32
CA ILE A 472 -4.30 9.07 -17.86
C ILE A 472 -5.65 8.89 -18.59
N LEU A 473 -6.61 9.75 -18.27
CA LEU A 473 -7.75 10.06 -19.14
C LEU A 473 -7.49 11.39 -19.86
N ALA A 474 -7.47 11.38 -21.19
CA ALA A 474 -7.34 12.59 -22.01
C ALA A 474 -8.62 12.84 -22.81
N LEU A 475 -9.14 14.07 -22.70
CA LEU A 475 -10.33 14.53 -23.41
C LEU A 475 -9.94 15.04 -24.81
N GLN A 476 -10.78 14.77 -25.82
CA GLN A 476 -10.58 15.23 -27.21
C GLN A 476 -11.55 16.33 -27.62
#